data_AF-A0A954S9C8-F1
#
_entry.id   AF-A0A954S9C8-F1
#
_cell.length_a   1.000
_cell.length_b   1.000
_cell.length_c   1.000
_cell.angle_alpha   90.00
_cell.angle_beta   90.00
_cell.angle_gamma   90.00
#
_symmetry.space_group_name_H-M   'P 1'
#
loop_
_entity.id
_entity.type
_entity.pdbx_description
1 polymer ?
#
loop_
_entity_poly.entity_id
_entity_poly.type
_entity_poly.pdbx_seq_one_letter_code
_entity_poly.pdbx_strand_id
1 'polypeptide(L)'
;MKKLQLMFAGAVVVAMMLIAAPQAQARPEYSKAFKAKYEHLSEAIDAKKCGVCHGESKKMISDYAKALAKALGEKKVKDAEKITKALEAVEAQECGGGKTYGDVLKDGLPPGVK
;
A
#
# COMPACT_ATOMS: atom_id res chain seq x y z
N MET A 1 -55.57 12.01 3.13
CA MET A 1 -54.35 11.82 3.95
C MET A 1 -53.60 10.51 3.64
N LYS A 2 -53.60 10.00 2.39
CA LYS A 2 -52.89 8.76 1.99
C LYS A 2 -51.64 9.00 1.12
N LYS A 3 -51.42 10.25 0.70
CA LYS A 3 -50.28 10.65 -0.15
C LYS A 3 -49.05 11.08 0.68
N LEU A 4 -49.23 11.36 1.97
CA LEU A 4 -48.16 11.82 2.86
C LEU A 4 -47.40 10.66 3.55
N GLN A 5 -48.06 9.50 3.73
CA GLN A 5 -47.39 8.30 4.26
C GLN A 5 -46.46 7.61 3.25
N LEU A 6 -46.68 7.83 1.95
CA LEU A 6 -45.81 7.30 0.90
C LEU A 6 -44.49 8.09 0.74
N MET A 7 -44.42 9.34 1.21
CA MET A 7 -43.21 10.15 1.11
C MET A 7 -42.23 9.97 2.29
N PHE A 8 -42.68 9.41 3.42
CA PHE A 8 -41.80 9.09 4.54
C PHE A 8 -41.20 7.68 4.48
N ALA A 9 -41.85 6.73 3.76
CA ALA A 9 -41.32 5.39 3.57
C ALA A 9 -40.22 5.31 2.49
N GLY A 10 -40.20 6.24 1.53
CA GLY A 10 -39.19 6.27 0.46
C GLY A 10 -37.84 6.89 0.86
N ALA A 11 -37.82 7.76 1.89
CA ALA A 11 -36.62 8.48 2.30
C ALA A 11 -35.68 7.66 3.21
N VAL A 12 -36.20 6.64 3.91
CA VAL A 12 -35.40 5.85 4.87
C VAL A 12 -34.59 4.75 4.17
N VAL A 13 -35.05 4.24 3.03
CA VAL A 13 -34.37 3.12 2.33
C VAL A 13 -33.17 3.60 1.50
N VAL A 14 -33.16 4.86 1.04
CA VAL A 14 -32.05 5.42 0.26
C VAL A 14 -30.85 5.82 1.13
N ALA A 15 -31.05 6.05 2.43
CA ALA A 15 -29.99 6.44 3.36
C ALA A 15 -29.08 5.27 3.80
N MET A 16 -29.50 4.01 3.66
CA MET A 16 -28.74 2.83 4.11
C MET A 16 -27.80 2.25 3.05
N MET A 17 -27.81 2.78 1.81
CA MET A 17 -26.95 2.31 0.71
C MET A 17 -25.67 3.14 0.54
N LEU A 18 -25.21 3.88 1.55
CA LEU A 18 -23.85 4.43 1.58
C LEU A 18 -22.83 3.32 1.87
N ILE A 19 -22.71 2.44 0.88
CA ILE A 19 -21.49 1.85 0.33
C ILE A 19 -20.40 1.66 1.39
N ALA A 20 -20.37 0.44 1.94
CA ALA A 20 -19.20 -0.16 2.53
C ALA A 20 -18.05 -0.16 1.50
N ALA A 21 -17.36 0.98 1.37
CA ALA A 21 -16.14 1.05 0.59
C ALA A 21 -15.14 0.07 1.23
N PRO A 22 -14.50 -0.83 0.47
CA PRO A 22 -13.50 -1.73 1.01
C PRO A 22 -12.42 -0.88 1.67
N GLN A 23 -12.39 -0.89 3.00
CA GLN A 23 -11.39 -0.16 3.75
C GLN A 23 -10.06 -0.82 3.41
N ALA A 24 -9.16 -0.06 2.77
CA ALA A 24 -7.79 -0.48 2.52
C ALA A 24 -7.13 -0.67 3.89
N GLN A 25 -7.22 -1.89 4.41
CA GLN A 25 -6.63 -2.25 5.68
C GLN A 25 -5.11 -2.11 5.57
N ALA A 26 -4.53 -1.38 6.51
CA ALA A 26 -3.09 -1.34 6.71
C ALA A 26 -2.56 -2.78 6.85
N ARG A 27 -1.41 -3.04 6.26
CA ARG A 27 -0.77 -4.36 6.24
C ARG A 27 0.50 -4.26 7.07
N PRO A 28 0.40 -4.38 8.40
CA PRO A 28 1.53 -4.16 9.31
C PRO A 28 2.69 -5.12 9.02
N GLU A 29 2.40 -6.34 8.56
CA GLU A 29 3.44 -7.33 8.22
C GLU A 29 4.41 -6.85 7.14
N TYR A 30 3.94 -6.13 6.12
CA TYR A 30 4.82 -5.59 5.08
C TYR A 30 5.75 -4.52 5.65
N SER A 31 5.24 -3.62 6.49
CA SER A 31 6.06 -2.59 7.13
C SER A 31 7.06 -3.21 8.11
N LYS A 32 6.64 -4.23 8.87
CA LYS A 32 7.51 -4.95 9.81
C LYS A 32 8.64 -5.66 9.07
N ALA A 33 8.33 -6.42 8.02
CA ALA A 33 9.32 -7.11 7.19
C ALA A 33 10.27 -6.11 6.50
N PHE A 34 9.74 -5.00 5.99
CA PHE A 34 10.56 -3.95 5.36
C PHE A 34 11.55 -3.35 6.38
N LYS A 35 11.09 -2.99 7.58
CA LYS A 35 11.97 -2.47 8.64
C LYS A 35 13.02 -3.48 9.08
N ALA A 36 12.63 -4.74 9.23
CA ALA A 36 13.55 -5.81 9.63
C ALA A 36 14.63 -6.08 8.56
N LYS A 37 14.30 -5.92 7.28
CA LYS A 37 15.26 -6.08 6.19
C LYS A 37 16.18 -4.86 6.06
N TYR A 38 15.64 -3.67 6.24
CA TYR A 38 16.35 -2.41 6.06
C TYR A 38 16.49 -1.64 7.39
N GLU A 39 17.04 -2.30 8.42
CA GLU A 39 17.17 -1.71 9.76
C GLU A 39 17.97 -0.40 9.76
N HIS A 40 18.99 -0.32 8.90
CA HIS A 40 19.80 0.88 8.69
C HIS A 40 19.00 2.09 8.13
N LEU A 41 17.78 1.86 7.62
CA LEU A 41 16.86 2.89 7.14
C LEU A 41 15.69 3.14 8.11
N SER A 42 15.69 2.54 9.30
CA SER A 42 14.55 2.56 10.23
C SER A 42 14.00 3.96 10.48
N GLU A 43 14.86 4.95 10.73
CA GLU A 43 14.45 6.36 10.92
C GLU A 43 13.79 6.95 9.66
N ALA A 44 14.36 6.71 8.48
CA ALA A 44 13.81 7.18 7.21
C ALA A 44 12.45 6.51 6.91
N ILE A 45 12.32 5.23 7.24
CA ILE A 45 11.08 4.46 7.10
C ILE A 45 10.01 5.03 8.02
N ASP A 46 10.37 5.35 9.26
CA ASP A 46 9.46 5.93 10.24
C ASP A 46 9.07 7.37 9.93
N ALA A 47 9.92 8.12 9.24
CA ALA A 47 9.58 9.43 8.70
C ALA A 47 8.60 9.33 7.52
N LYS A 48 8.84 8.43 6.57
CA LYS A 48 7.97 8.27 5.39
C LYS A 48 6.67 7.50 5.67
N LYS A 49 6.65 6.56 6.62
CA LYS A 49 5.52 5.70 6.99
C LYS A 49 4.83 5.08 5.76
N CYS A 50 3.66 5.61 5.38
CA CYS A 50 2.90 5.20 4.22
C CYS A 50 3.61 5.54 2.90
N GLY A 51 4.41 6.61 2.88
CA GLY A 51 5.11 7.15 1.72
C GLY A 51 6.21 6.25 1.14
N VAL A 52 6.52 5.13 1.80
CA VAL A 52 7.40 4.09 1.24
C VAL A 52 6.68 3.33 0.12
N CYS A 53 5.39 3.04 0.32
CA CYS A 53 4.60 2.21 -0.60
C CYS A 53 3.48 2.98 -1.31
N HIS A 54 3.10 4.14 -0.78
CA HIS A 54 2.04 4.98 -1.30
C HIS A 54 2.61 6.31 -1.80
N GLY A 55 2.03 6.84 -2.88
CA GLY A 55 2.34 8.17 -3.39
C GLY A 55 1.56 9.27 -2.65
N GLU A 56 1.12 10.29 -3.40
CA GLU A 56 0.43 11.47 -2.86
C GLU A 56 -0.85 11.14 -2.07
N SER A 57 -1.47 9.98 -2.33
CA SER A 57 -2.61 9.50 -1.56
C SER A 57 -2.44 8.03 -1.19
N LYS A 58 -3.09 7.60 -0.11
CA LYS A 58 -3.14 6.19 0.33
C LYS A 58 -3.70 5.23 -0.74
N LYS A 59 -4.42 5.75 -1.74
CA LYS A 59 -4.97 4.96 -2.86
C LYS A 59 -3.98 4.82 -4.02
N MET A 60 -3.02 5.74 -4.11
CA MET A 60 -1.96 5.71 -5.11
C MET A 60 -0.83 4.83 -4.58
N ILE A 61 -0.62 3.68 -5.20
CA ILE A 61 0.49 2.78 -4.87
C ILE A 61 1.67 3.13 -5.78
N SER A 62 2.86 3.25 -5.20
CA SER A 62 4.08 3.58 -5.95
C SER A 62 4.51 2.45 -6.89
N ASP A 63 5.30 2.78 -7.91
CA ASP A 63 5.91 1.76 -8.78
C ASP A 63 6.72 0.71 -8.01
N TYR A 64 7.41 1.10 -6.92
CA TYR A 64 8.06 0.17 -6.00
C TYR A 64 7.07 -0.82 -5.37
N ALA A 65 5.94 -0.33 -4.85
CA ALA A 65 4.97 -1.20 -4.22
C ALA A 65 4.18 -2.06 -5.25
N LYS A 66 4.04 -1.59 -6.50
CA LYS A 66 3.56 -2.42 -7.61
C LYS A 66 4.56 -3.53 -7.96
N ALA A 67 5.85 -3.22 -8.02
CA ALA A 67 6.92 -4.20 -8.20
C ALA A 67 6.90 -5.26 -7.09
N LEU A 68 6.76 -4.85 -5.84
CA LEU A 68 6.62 -5.76 -4.70
C LEU A 68 5.36 -6.63 -4.79
N ALA A 69 4.22 -6.06 -5.16
CA ALA A 69 3.00 -6.82 -5.37
C ALA A 69 3.13 -7.86 -6.49
N LYS A 70 3.86 -7.53 -7.58
CA LYS A 70 4.16 -8.47 -8.66
C LYS A 70 5.09 -9.59 -8.19
N ALA A 71 6.14 -9.26 -7.44
CA ALA A 71 7.08 -10.23 -6.89
C ALA A 71 6.42 -11.19 -5.88
N LEU A 72 5.47 -10.70 -5.09
CA LEU A 72 4.69 -11.53 -4.17
C LEU A 72 3.74 -12.50 -4.89
N GLY A 73 3.26 -12.17 -6.09
CA GLY A 73 2.32 -12.99 -6.88
C GLY A 73 0.92 -13.13 -6.28
N GLU A 74 0.73 -12.81 -5.01
CA GLU A 74 -0.50 -13.00 -4.25
C GLU A 74 -0.86 -11.75 -3.44
N LYS A 75 -2.17 -11.57 -3.20
CA LYS A 75 -2.66 -10.47 -2.36
C LYS A 75 -2.67 -10.89 -0.90
N LYS A 76 -2.39 -9.95 0.01
CA LYS A 76 -2.52 -10.11 1.47
C LYS A 76 -1.60 -11.21 2.05
N VAL A 77 -0.43 -11.42 1.44
CA VAL A 77 0.63 -12.26 2.01
C VAL A 77 1.01 -11.75 3.41
N LYS A 78 1.01 -12.66 4.39
CA LYS A 78 1.41 -12.39 5.79
C LYS A 78 2.69 -13.10 6.18
N ASP A 79 3.16 -14.00 5.32
CA ASP A 79 4.35 -14.80 5.56
C ASP A 79 5.60 -13.92 5.42
N ALA A 80 6.36 -13.80 6.50
CA ALA A 80 7.52 -12.91 6.55
C ALA A 80 8.61 -13.34 5.56
N GLU A 81 8.84 -14.64 5.37
CA GLU A 81 9.87 -15.12 4.45
C GLU A 81 9.50 -14.83 3.00
N LYS A 82 8.23 -15.05 2.61
CA LYS A 82 7.73 -14.68 1.28
C LYS A 82 7.87 -13.18 1.05
N ILE A 83 7.59 -12.36 2.05
CA ILE A 83 7.74 -10.91 1.95
C ILE A 83 9.22 -10.54 1.78
N THR A 84 10.12 -11.10 2.58
CA THR A 84 11.57 -10.83 2.49
C THR A 84 12.15 -11.25 1.13
N LYS A 85 11.76 -12.42 0.61
CA LYS A 85 12.15 -12.89 -0.72
C LYS A 85 11.63 -11.98 -1.83
N ALA A 86 10.39 -11.51 -1.70
CA ALA A 86 9.83 -10.55 -2.65
C ALA A 86 10.56 -9.21 -2.60
N LEU A 87 10.95 -8.72 -1.41
CA LEU A 87 11.76 -7.51 -1.27
C LEU A 87 13.13 -7.68 -1.95
N GLU A 88 13.80 -8.81 -1.74
CA GLU A 88 15.03 -9.22 -2.44
C GLU A 88 14.87 -9.19 -3.97
N ALA A 89 13.78 -9.77 -4.48
CA ALA A 89 13.52 -9.80 -5.92
C ALA A 89 13.29 -8.38 -6.49
N VAL A 90 12.67 -7.50 -5.72
CA VAL A 90 12.46 -6.10 -6.14
C VAL A 90 13.77 -5.32 -6.13
N GLU A 91 14.69 -5.57 -5.20
CA GLU A 91 16.00 -4.91 -5.20
C GLU A 91 16.75 -5.05 -6.52
N ALA A 92 16.61 -6.19 -7.21
CA ALA A 92 17.23 -6.45 -8.49
C ALA A 92 16.53 -5.76 -9.70
N GLN A 93 15.34 -5.16 -9.50
CA GLN A 93 14.61 -4.53 -10.59
C GLN A 93 15.08 -3.10 -10.83
N GLU A 94 15.18 -2.70 -12.10
CA GLU A 94 15.48 -1.33 -12.49
C GLU A 94 14.35 -0.37 -12.08
N CYS A 95 14.73 0.78 -11.52
CA CYS A 95 13.80 1.83 -11.10
C CYS A 95 13.96 3.13 -11.91
N GLY A 96 14.67 3.06 -13.04
CA GLY A 96 14.96 4.20 -13.91
C GLY A 96 16.32 4.85 -13.61
N GLY A 97 16.82 5.63 -14.58
CA GLY A 97 18.11 6.33 -14.45
C GLY A 97 19.32 5.39 -14.36
N GLY A 98 19.20 4.15 -14.84
CA GLY A 98 20.27 3.14 -14.76
C GLY A 98 20.52 2.58 -13.36
N LYS A 99 19.63 2.83 -12.41
CA LYS A 99 19.69 2.30 -11.04
C LYS A 99 18.66 1.21 -10.81
N THR A 100 18.97 0.30 -9.89
CA THR A 100 18.02 -0.66 -9.35
C THR A 100 17.32 -0.13 -8.10
N TYR A 101 16.21 -0.75 -7.69
CA TYR A 101 15.60 -0.43 -6.39
C TYR A 101 16.57 -0.69 -5.23
N GLY A 102 17.43 -1.71 -5.34
CA GLY A 102 18.47 -1.99 -4.35
C GLY A 102 19.48 -0.84 -4.24
N ASP A 103 19.87 -0.22 -5.36
CA ASP A 103 20.79 0.92 -5.34
C ASP A 103 20.17 2.13 -4.65
N VAL A 104 18.91 2.46 -4.96
CA VAL A 104 18.22 3.59 -4.30
C VAL A 104 17.86 3.30 -2.85
N LEU A 105 17.72 2.03 -2.46
CA LEU A 105 17.55 1.61 -1.06
C LEU A 105 18.85 1.73 -0.26
N LYS A 106 20.01 1.47 -0.88
CA LYS A 106 21.31 1.74 -0.26
C LYS A 106 21.56 3.24 -0.09
N ASP A 107 21.13 4.03 -1.08
CA ASP A 107 21.22 5.50 -1.05
C ASP A 107 20.15 6.15 -0.15
N GLY A 108 19.18 5.39 0.38
CA GLY A 108 18.08 5.90 1.19
C GLY A 108 16.76 5.15 0.94
N LEU A 109 15.65 5.87 0.78
CA LEU A 109 14.37 5.24 0.39
C LEU A 109 14.08 5.56 -1.08
N PRO A 110 13.51 4.61 -1.85
CA PRO A 110 13.07 4.90 -3.19
C PRO A 110 12.16 6.15 -3.16
N PRO A 111 12.31 7.05 -4.15
CA PRO A 111 11.34 8.12 -4.32
C PRO A 111 9.99 7.46 -4.61
N GLY A 112 9.05 7.53 -3.66
CA GLY A 112 7.69 7.04 -3.80
C GLY A 112 6.88 7.95 -4.74
N VAL A 113 7.32 8.07 -5.99
CA VAL A 113 6.74 8.89 -7.05
C VAL A 113 7.31 8.35 -8.36
N LYS A 114 6.54 7.66 -9.22
CA LYS A 114 5.20 7.96 -9.74
C LYS A 114 4.23 6.75 -9.69
#